data_AF-A0A6B3GEK7-F1
#
_entry.id   AF-A0A6B3GEK7-F1
#
_cell.length_a   1.000
_cell.length_b   1.000
_cell.length_c   1.000
_cell.angle_alpha   90.00
_cell.angle_beta   90.00
_cell.angle_gamma   90.00
#
_symmetry.space_group_name_H-M   'P 1'
#
loop_
_entity.id
_entity.type
_entity.pdbx_description
1 polymer ?
#
loop_
_entity_poly.entity_id
_entity_poly.type
_entity_poly.pdbx_seq_one_letter_code
_entity_poly.pdbx_strand_id
1 'polypeptide(L)' 'SPAGVRAQAVLKDGTLVDDFLIREAPHTVHVLNAPSPAATACLPIGREVARLALRRARGTGWKPPAVESGHCV' A
#
# COMPACT_ATOMS: atom_id res chain seq x y z
N SER A 1 -9.47 18.09 19.77
CA SER A 1 -8.67 16.98 19.21
C SER A 1 -7.49 17.57 18.45
N PRO A 2 -6.28 16.99 18.47
CA PRO A 2 -5.17 17.46 17.65
C PRO A 2 -5.53 17.37 16.15
N ALA A 3 -4.97 18.25 15.32
CA ALA A 3 -5.14 18.16 13.88
C ALA A 3 -4.55 16.85 13.33
N GLY A 4 -5.27 16.17 12.44
CA GLY A 4 -4.77 14.98 11.74
C GLY A 4 -3.96 15.37 10.50
N VAL A 5 -2.85 14.67 10.26
CA VAL A 5 -2.03 14.84 9.04
C VAL A 5 -2.40 13.76 8.03
N ARG A 6 -2.51 14.15 6.74
CA ARG A 6 -2.75 13.23 5.62
C ARG A 6 -1.47 13.08 4.79
N ALA A 7 -1.21 11.88 4.29
CA ALA A 7 -0.25 11.68 3.22
C ALA A 7 -0.85 12.24 1.92
N GLN A 8 -0.58 13.53 1.65
CA GLN A 8 -1.03 14.24 0.47
C GLN A 8 0.15 14.42 -0.50
N ALA A 9 0.05 13.79 -1.67
CA ALA A 9 1.02 13.95 -2.74
C ALA A 9 0.69 15.18 -3.60
N VAL A 10 1.75 15.82 -4.07
CA VAL A 10 1.73 16.92 -5.04
C VAL A 10 2.53 16.48 -6.26
N LEU A 11 1.95 16.60 -7.45
CA LEU A 11 2.60 16.27 -8.71
C LEU A 11 3.58 17.37 -9.12
N LYS A 12 4.41 17.08 -10.13
CA LYS A 12 5.47 18.01 -10.59
C LYS A 12 4.92 19.34 -11.13
N ASP A 13 3.69 19.34 -11.61
CA ASP A 13 2.97 20.52 -12.09
C ASP A 13 2.26 21.30 -10.97
N GLY A 14 2.41 20.87 -9.71
CA GLY A 14 1.80 21.49 -8.54
C GLY A 14 0.38 21.00 -8.24
N THR A 15 -0.20 20.11 -9.05
CA THR A 15 -1.54 19.57 -8.80
C THR A 15 -1.55 18.60 -7.63
N LEU A 16 -2.63 18.60 -6.86
CA LEU A 16 -2.83 17.62 -5.79
C LEU A 16 -3.32 16.30 -6.37
N VAL A 17 -2.85 15.20 -5.80
CA VAL A 17 -3.41 13.89 -6.13
C VAL A 17 -4.69 13.69 -5.35
N ASP A 18 -5.79 13.46 -6.06
CA ASP A 18 -7.11 13.28 -5.47
C ASP A 18 -7.38 11.86 -4.94
N ASP A 19 -6.67 10.85 -5.45
CA ASP A 19 -6.90 9.44 -5.12
C ASP A 19 -5.60 8.72 -4.69
N PHE A 20 -5.67 7.42 -4.36
CA PHE A 20 -4.50 6.63 -3.99
C PHE A 20 -3.42 6.69 -5.08
N LEU A 21 -2.20 7.04 -4.67
CA LEU A 21 -1.02 6.96 -5.53
C LEU A 21 -0.13 5.84 -5.05
N ILE A 22 -0.05 4.75 -5.82
CA ILE A 22 0.80 3.61 -5.49
C ILE A 22 1.96 3.52 -6.48
N ARG A 23 3.17 3.30 -5.98
CA ARG A 23 4.38 3.04 -6.79
C ARG A 23 5.03 1.74 -6.36
N GLU A 24 5.50 0.98 -7.33
CA GLU A 24 6.15 -0.31 -7.08
C GLU A 24 7.60 -0.27 -7.53
N ALA A 25 8.48 -0.91 -6.77
CA ALA A 25 9.87 -1.22 -7.12
C ALA A 25 10.14 -2.70 -6.81
N PRO A 26 11.33 -3.25 -7.12
CA PRO A 26 11.60 -4.69 -6.95
C PRO A 26 11.21 -5.25 -5.57
N HIS A 27 11.57 -4.54 -4.51
CA HIS A 27 11.32 -4.99 -3.13
C HIS A 27 10.34 -4.09 -2.35
N THR A 28 9.63 -3.19 -3.03
CA THR A 28 8.78 -2.19 -2.35
C THR A 28 7.46 -1.93 -3.07
N VAL A 29 6.44 -1.65 -2.26
CA VAL A 29 5.17 -1.06 -2.68
C VAL A 29 4.95 0.17 -1.80
N HIS A 30 4.96 1.36 -2.41
CA HIS A 30 4.80 2.63 -1.73
C HIS A 30 3.39 3.17 -1.96
N VAL A 31 2.66 3.45 -0.88
CA VAL A 31 1.43 4.24 -0.91
C VAL A 31 1.80 5.69 -0.63
N LEU A 32 1.88 6.51 -1.68
CA LEU A 32 2.37 7.89 -1.64
C LEU A 32 1.26 8.92 -1.40
N ASN A 33 0.03 8.60 -1.79
CA ASN A 33 -1.16 9.40 -1.51
C ASN A 33 -2.26 8.49 -0.99
N ALA A 34 -3.02 8.95 -0.03
CA ALA A 34 -4.23 8.28 0.45
C ALA A 34 -5.29 9.33 0.80
N PRO A 35 -6.40 9.41 0.06
CA PRO A 35 -7.48 10.35 0.35
C PRO A 35 -8.21 10.00 1.66
N SER A 36 -8.99 10.96 2.17
CA SER A 36 -9.66 10.86 3.46
C SER A 36 -11.07 10.26 3.38
N PRO A 37 -11.47 9.41 4.35
CA PRO A 37 -10.62 8.64 5.24
C PRO A 37 -10.29 7.32 4.55
N ALA A 38 -9.00 7.01 4.40
CA ALA A 38 -8.58 5.64 4.09
C ALA A 38 -9.19 4.62 5.08
N ALA A 39 -9.68 5.05 6.26
CA ALA A 39 -10.48 4.22 7.17
C ALA A 39 -11.77 3.66 6.55
N THR A 40 -12.50 4.42 5.72
CA THR A 40 -13.75 3.95 5.09
C THR A 40 -13.48 2.92 4.00
N ALA A 41 -12.32 3.03 3.33
CA ALA A 41 -11.88 2.11 2.29
C ALA A 41 -10.76 1.17 2.75
N CYS A 42 -10.56 0.99 4.07
CA CYS A 42 -9.36 0.35 4.60
C CYS A 42 -9.23 -1.13 4.22
N LEU A 43 -10.36 -1.85 4.19
CA LEU A 43 -10.38 -3.27 3.82
C LEU A 43 -10.15 -3.47 2.32
N PRO A 44 -10.85 -2.76 1.40
CA PRO A 44 -10.52 -2.81 -0.02
C PRO A 44 -9.07 -2.43 -0.33
N ILE A 45 -8.59 -1.30 0.19
CA ILE A 45 -7.23 -0.84 -0.11
C ILE A 45 -6.17 -1.76 0.51
N GLY A 46 -6.40 -2.27 1.73
CA GLY A 46 -5.50 -3.20 2.39
C GLY A 46 -5.34 -4.49 1.59
N ARG A 47 -6.42 -5.03 1.04
CA ARG A 47 -6.37 -6.20 0.14
C ARG A 47 -5.57 -5.91 -1.12
N GLU A 48 -5.77 -4.73 -1.72
CA GLU A 48 -5.04 -4.35 -2.94
C GLU A 48 -3.54 -4.18 -2.68
N VAL A 49 -3.16 -3.49 -1.60
CA VAL A 49 -1.76 -3.33 -1.19
C VAL A 49 -1.12 -4.70 -0.91
N ALA A 50 -1.81 -5.60 -0.20
CA ALA A 50 -1.32 -6.95 0.07
C ALA A 50 -1.11 -7.76 -1.23
N ARG A 51 -2.05 -7.66 -2.18
CA ARG A 51 -1.95 -8.30 -3.49
C ARG A 51 -0.72 -7.82 -4.26
N LEU A 52 -0.49 -6.50 -4.30
CA LEU A 52 0.67 -5.90 -4.96
C LEU A 52 1.98 -6.34 -4.29
N ALA A 53 2.03 -6.33 -2.96
CA ALA A 53 3.21 -6.72 -2.19
C ALA A 53 3.59 -8.20 -2.44
N LEU A 54 2.61 -9.11 -2.38
CA LEU A 54 2.85 -10.53 -2.66
C LEU A 54 3.32 -10.76 -4.10
N ARG A 55 2.75 -10.04 -5.06
CA ARG A 55 3.18 -10.09 -6.46
C ARG A 55 4.64 -9.66 -6.62
N ARG A 56 5.03 -8.55 -5.99
CA ARG A 56 6.42 -8.04 -6.03
C ARG A 56 7.40 -8.98 -5.35
N ALA A 57 7.06 -9.46 -4.15
CA ALA A 57 7.88 -10.41 -3.42
C ALA A 57 8.18 -11.66 -4.27
N ARG A 58 7.15 -12.28 -4.86
CA ARG A 58 7.32 -13.45 -5.75
C ARG A 58 8.22 -13.15 -6.96
N GLY A 59 8.09 -11.96 -7.55
CA GLY A 59 8.95 -11.52 -8.66
C GLY A 59 10.43 -11.42 -8.31
N THR A 60 10.77 -11.33 -7.03
CA THR A 60 12.17 -11.32 -6.54
C THR A 60 12.68 -12.69 -6.09
N GLY A 61 11.92 -13.76 -6.35
CA GLY A 61 12.25 -15.11 -5.91
C GLY A 61 11.90 -15.39 -4.44
N TRP A 62 11.29 -14.43 -3.73
CA TRP A 62 10.81 -14.67 -2.37
C TRP A 62 9.72 -15.74 -2.38
N LYS A 63 9.88 -16.72 -1.49
CA LYS A 63 8.88 -17.75 -1.23
C LYS A 63 8.25 -17.48 0.13
N PRO A 64 6.92 -17.51 0.24
CA PRO A 64 6.28 -17.40 1.55
C PRO A 64 6.76 -18.55 2.45
N PRO A 65 6.90 -18.31 3.77
CA PRO A 65 7.12 -19.38 4.73
C PRO A 65 5.97 -20.40 4.62
N ALA A 66 6.25 -21.64 5.03
CA ALA A 66 5.19 -22.63 5.08
C ALA A 66 4.14 -22.15 6.10
N VAL A 67 2.86 -22.45 5.86
CA VAL A 67 1.81 -22.09 6.80
C VAL A 67 1.23 -23.38 7.33
N GLU A 68 1.36 -23.61 8.62
CA GLU A 68 0.84 -24.79 9.31
C GLU A 68 -0.17 -24.32 10.38
N SER A 69 -1.40 -24.82 10.30
CA SER A 69 -2.51 -24.41 11.18
C SER A 69 -2.74 -22.88 11.28
N GLY A 70 -2.42 -22.13 10.22
CA GLY A 70 -2.60 -20.67 10.16
C GLY A 70 -1.42 -19.84 10.69
N HIS A 71 -0.33 -20.48 11.09
CA HIS A 71 0.90 -19.81 11.51
C HIS A 71 2.01 -20.00 10.47
N CYS A 72 2.77 -18.94 10.20
CA CYS A 72 4.00 -19.05 9.42
C CYS A 72 5.01 -19.89 10.21
N VAL A 73 5.50 -20.97 9.61
CA VAL A 73 6.54 -21.88 10.10
C VAL A 73 7.78 -21.82 9.21
#